data_AF-A0A9Q0XEE1-F1
#
_entry.id   AF-A0A9Q0XEE1-F1
#
_cell.length_a   1.000
_cell.length_b   1.000
_cell.length_c   1.000
_cell.angle_alpha   90.00
_cell.angle_beta   90.00
_cell.angle_gamma   90.00
#
_symmetry.space_group_name_H-M   'P 1'
#
loop_
_entity.id
_entity.type
_entity.pdbx_description
1 polymer ?
#
loop_
_entity_poly.entity_id
_entity_poly.type
_entity_poly.pdbx_seq_one_letter_code
_entity_poly.pdbx_strand_id
1 'polypeptide(L)'
;MDQKILDLAADAESERLMSCLQNLPEKELSDLLTKKALKGKETGALLRAIFKGSPCSHPSGVTRRLQVYKHCIQLVESGDLHLEVASEIIRLLMLEAHKLPGSALGDLAALFVEAVKGGSLLSGKSLELFPTVLTALATCKEALVYGTGELSGEELKKQLINTLCSSRWNPPYVIHLTSMFRDVPLSDEELQFVVAKALRMFPKLDLQEIPPLVYQLLLLSSKGGKKNILEGVISYFNQMDKKQKEEQKDSESMDLGEATVPLDQLRHVEGTIILHMVMAMNLDQDLGKELLKYLKAEQQGNPGKALCPFSITILLSVARIHRFKDQVFEFLKTSMMRSFKDKQFLHSSRFLQDLVPQQFDASAVFLEVVANSQS
;
A
#
# COMPACT_ATOMS: atom_id res chain seq x y z
N MET A 1 25.67 -26.14 23.38
CA MET A 1 25.82 -25.94 21.93
C MET A 1 25.79 -24.47 21.57
N ASP A 2 24.85 -23.70 22.13
CA ASP A 2 24.80 -22.24 22.06
C ASP A 2 26.11 -21.57 22.51
N GLN A 3 26.63 -21.91 23.70
CA GLN A 3 27.85 -21.31 24.21
C GLN A 3 29.05 -21.59 23.29
N LYS A 4 29.18 -22.83 22.81
CA LYS A 4 30.22 -23.23 21.86
C LYS A 4 30.17 -22.42 20.54
N ILE A 5 28.99 -22.13 20.01
CA ILE A 5 28.83 -21.31 18.80
C ILE A 5 29.24 -19.85 19.08
N LEU A 6 28.88 -19.31 20.25
CA LEU A 6 29.22 -17.95 20.65
C LEU A 6 30.72 -17.79 20.90
N ASP A 7 31.35 -18.75 21.59
CA ASP A 7 32.78 -18.76 21.87
C ASP A 7 33.59 -18.84 20.56
N LEU A 8 33.23 -19.76 19.66
CA LEU A 8 33.87 -19.89 18.34
C LEU A 8 33.72 -18.61 17.48
N ALA A 9 32.59 -17.90 17.62
CA ALA A 9 32.38 -16.64 16.91
C ALA A 9 33.22 -15.49 17.48
N ALA A 10 33.42 -15.46 18.81
CA ALA A 10 34.24 -14.50 19.54
C ALA A 10 35.74 -14.66 19.23
N ASP A 11 36.22 -15.91 19.16
CA ASP A 11 37.61 -16.26 18.87
C ASP A 11 38.01 -16.09 17.38
N ALA A 12 37.07 -15.62 16.55
CA ALA A 12 37.24 -15.44 15.10
C ALA A 12 37.66 -16.71 14.33
N GLU A 13 37.36 -17.89 14.87
CA GLU A 13 37.69 -19.18 14.28
C GLU A 13 36.67 -19.61 13.20
N SER A 14 36.61 -18.87 12.09
CA SER A 14 35.59 -19.04 11.03
C SER A 14 35.47 -20.48 10.49
N GLU A 15 36.59 -21.18 10.28
CA GLU A 15 36.61 -22.56 9.79
C GLU A 15 36.01 -23.56 10.79
N ARG A 16 36.35 -23.40 12.08
CA ARG A 16 35.82 -24.26 13.15
C ARG A 16 34.34 -23.99 13.40
N LEU A 17 33.93 -22.73 13.29
CA LEU A 17 32.53 -22.34 13.36
C LEU A 17 31.72 -22.94 12.19
N MET A 18 32.25 -22.87 10.96
CA MET A 18 31.64 -23.51 9.80
C MET A 18 31.49 -25.02 9.99
N SER A 19 32.55 -25.71 10.42
CA SER A 19 32.53 -27.15 10.70
C SER A 19 31.53 -27.50 11.81
N CYS A 20 31.48 -26.72 12.88
CA CYS A 20 30.53 -26.91 13.97
C CYS A 20 29.07 -26.81 13.48
N LEU A 21 28.76 -25.84 12.62
CA LEU A 21 27.42 -25.65 12.06
C LEU A 21 27.08 -26.69 10.97
N GLN A 22 28.08 -27.30 10.33
CA GLN A 22 27.87 -28.31 9.30
C GLN A 22 27.47 -29.67 9.88
N ASN A 23 27.94 -29.95 11.11
CA ASN A 23 27.57 -31.15 11.86
C ASN A 23 26.26 -31.00 12.64
N LEU A 24 25.66 -29.81 12.67
CA LEU A 24 24.43 -29.54 13.40
C LEU A 24 23.21 -29.80 12.51
N PRO A 25 22.27 -30.68 12.91
CA PRO A 25 21.01 -30.87 12.20
C PRO A 25 20.19 -29.59 12.14
N GLU A 26 19.48 -29.39 11.02
CA GLU A 26 18.66 -28.19 10.76
C GLU A 26 17.63 -27.95 11.87
N LYS A 27 16.94 -29.02 12.29
CA LYS A 27 15.95 -28.96 13.37
C LYS A 27 16.58 -28.50 14.69
N GLU A 28 17.77 -28.99 15.00
CA GLU A 28 18.45 -28.65 16.26
C GLU A 28 18.90 -27.18 16.25
N LEU A 29 19.30 -26.65 15.09
CA LEU A 29 19.59 -25.22 14.90
C LEU A 29 18.33 -24.35 15.08
N SER A 30 17.22 -24.74 14.48
CA SER A 30 15.92 -24.09 14.63
C SER A 30 15.45 -24.09 16.09
N ASP A 31 15.51 -25.23 16.77
CA ASP A 31 15.11 -25.38 18.18
C ASP A 31 15.97 -24.48 19.10
N LEU A 32 17.26 -24.39 18.80
CA LEU A 32 18.20 -23.53 19.52
C LEU A 32 17.88 -22.04 19.32
N LEU A 33 17.55 -21.62 18.09
CA LEU A 33 17.09 -20.26 17.79
C LEU A 33 15.78 -19.93 18.51
N THR A 34 14.78 -20.81 18.44
CA THR A 34 13.49 -20.65 19.13
C THR A 34 13.70 -20.47 20.63
N LYS A 35 14.49 -21.35 21.25
CA LYS A 35 14.77 -21.32 22.69
C LYS A 35 15.44 -20.01 23.12
N LYS A 36 16.37 -19.48 22.34
CA LYS A 36 17.05 -18.20 22.65
C LYS A 36 16.11 -17.01 22.42
N ALA A 37 15.35 -17.01 21.32
CA ALA A 37 14.38 -15.97 21.01
C ALA A 37 13.29 -15.85 22.10
N LEU A 38 12.70 -16.97 22.55
CA LEU A 38 11.69 -16.98 23.61
C LEU A 38 12.24 -16.52 24.97
N LYS A 39 13.53 -16.76 25.23
CA LYS A 39 14.20 -16.26 26.45
C LYS A 39 14.59 -14.79 26.38
N GLY A 40 14.56 -14.17 25.19
CA GLY A 40 14.96 -12.78 24.95
C GLY A 40 16.41 -12.47 25.29
N LYS A 41 17.31 -13.47 25.25
CA LYS A 41 18.73 -13.29 25.57
C LYS A 41 19.60 -13.80 24.44
N GLU A 42 20.56 -12.97 24.02
CA GLU A 42 21.64 -13.30 23.07
C GLU A 42 21.16 -13.77 21.68
N THR A 43 19.88 -13.58 21.34
CA THR A 43 19.33 -13.99 20.03
C THR A 43 20.08 -13.33 18.89
N GLY A 44 20.34 -12.03 18.98
CA GLY A 44 21.12 -11.33 17.96
C GLY A 44 22.57 -11.79 17.87
N ALA A 45 23.23 -12.07 19.00
CA ALA A 45 24.60 -12.59 19.02
C ALA A 45 24.69 -13.96 18.34
N LEU A 46 23.73 -14.84 18.65
CA LEU A 46 23.62 -16.15 18.03
C LEU A 46 23.38 -16.06 16.52
N LEU A 47 22.45 -15.22 16.07
CA LEU A 47 22.20 -15.03 14.63
C LEU A 47 23.45 -14.54 13.89
N ARG A 48 24.16 -13.55 14.45
CA ARG A 48 25.43 -13.06 13.87
C ARG A 48 26.47 -14.17 13.79
N ALA A 49 26.60 -15.01 14.81
CA ALA A 49 27.50 -16.16 14.80
C ALA A 49 27.12 -17.15 13.69
N ILE A 50 25.85 -17.51 13.57
CA ILE A 50 25.38 -18.43 12.53
C ILE A 50 25.66 -17.87 11.13
N PHE A 51 25.36 -16.58 10.89
CA PHE A 51 25.63 -15.94 9.60
C PHE A 51 27.11 -15.83 9.27
N LYS A 52 27.97 -15.54 10.28
CA LYS A 52 29.43 -15.54 10.12
C LYS A 52 29.96 -16.92 9.77
N GLY A 53 29.44 -17.98 10.39
CA GLY A 53 29.78 -19.38 10.12
C GLY A 53 29.07 -20.00 8.90
N SER A 54 28.32 -19.22 8.13
CA SER A 54 27.57 -19.68 6.97
C SER A 54 27.77 -18.73 5.78
N PRO A 55 29.01 -18.51 5.32
CA PRO A 55 29.26 -17.57 4.22
C PRO A 55 28.60 -18.03 2.91
N CYS A 56 28.16 -17.07 2.08
CA CYS A 56 27.51 -17.36 0.80
C CYS A 56 28.47 -17.88 -0.29
N SER A 57 29.78 -17.91 -0.02
CA SER A 57 30.78 -18.55 -0.88
C SER A 57 30.64 -20.08 -0.93
N HIS A 58 29.92 -20.67 0.03
CA HIS A 58 29.66 -22.12 0.07
C HIS A 58 28.15 -22.40 -0.07
N PRO A 59 27.74 -23.36 -0.93
CA PRO A 59 26.32 -23.72 -1.10
C PRO A 59 25.63 -24.18 0.19
N SER A 60 26.36 -24.88 1.07
CA SER A 60 25.87 -25.28 2.39
C SER A 60 25.60 -24.08 3.30
N GLY A 61 26.41 -23.02 3.19
CA GLY A 61 26.20 -21.76 3.88
C GLY A 61 24.94 -21.03 3.41
N VAL A 62 24.73 -20.95 2.10
CA VAL A 62 23.51 -20.36 1.51
C VAL A 62 22.27 -21.13 1.96
N THR A 63 22.30 -22.46 1.89
CA THR A 63 21.18 -23.32 2.31
C THR A 63 20.84 -23.10 3.79
N ARG A 64 21.85 -23.09 4.67
CA ARG A 64 21.66 -22.83 6.09
C ARG A 64 21.12 -21.43 6.37
N ARG A 65 21.65 -20.40 5.67
CA ARG A 65 21.11 -19.04 5.77
C ARG A 65 19.64 -19.02 5.40
N LEU A 66 19.27 -19.59 4.26
CA LEU A 66 17.89 -19.63 3.81
C LEU A 66 16.96 -20.29 4.84
N GLN A 67 17.39 -21.38 5.46
CA GLN A 67 16.64 -22.04 6.54
C GLN A 67 16.49 -21.16 7.78
N VAL A 68 17.56 -20.49 8.20
CA VAL A 68 17.52 -19.55 9.33
C VAL A 68 16.55 -18.41 9.04
N TYR A 69 16.56 -17.83 7.83
CA TYR A 69 15.59 -16.82 7.43
C TYR A 69 14.15 -17.36 7.52
N LYS A 70 13.88 -18.52 6.91
CA LYS A 70 12.55 -19.16 6.93
C LYS A 70 12.06 -19.36 8.37
N HIS A 71 12.91 -19.90 9.24
CA HIS A 71 12.59 -20.14 10.65
C HIS A 71 12.35 -18.84 11.42
N CYS A 72 13.21 -17.83 11.24
CA CYS A 72 13.05 -16.54 11.90
C CYS A 72 11.78 -15.80 11.45
N ILE A 73 11.43 -15.87 10.16
CA ILE A 73 10.17 -15.32 9.63
C ILE A 73 8.97 -15.99 10.33
N GLN A 74 8.97 -17.32 10.41
CA GLN A 74 7.91 -18.07 11.11
C GLN A 74 7.81 -17.70 12.60
N LEU A 75 8.94 -17.58 13.29
CA LEU A 75 8.97 -17.16 14.69
C LEU A 75 8.42 -15.74 14.88
N VAL A 76 8.77 -14.80 14.02
CA VAL A 76 8.25 -13.42 14.09
C VAL A 76 6.75 -13.37 13.77
N GLU A 77 6.29 -14.18 12.82
CA GLU A 77 4.87 -14.29 12.49
C GLU A 77 4.05 -14.94 13.60
N SER A 78 4.61 -15.90 14.36
CA SER A 78 3.88 -16.57 15.46
C SER A 78 3.26 -15.60 16.47
N GLY A 79 3.87 -14.43 16.67
CA GLY A 79 3.43 -13.44 17.65
C GLY A 79 3.90 -13.73 19.09
N ASP A 80 4.56 -14.87 19.33
CA ASP A 80 4.98 -15.32 20.67
C ASP A 80 6.22 -14.58 21.21
N LEU A 81 6.88 -13.78 20.37
CA LEU A 81 8.11 -13.07 20.71
C LEU A 81 7.84 -11.69 21.32
N HIS A 82 8.67 -11.32 22.30
CA HIS A 82 8.73 -9.95 22.79
C HIS A 82 9.08 -8.99 21.65
N LEU A 83 8.46 -7.80 21.61
CA LEU A 83 8.57 -6.86 20.49
C LEU A 83 10.04 -6.53 20.15
N GLU A 84 10.85 -6.27 21.17
CA GLU A 84 12.28 -5.95 21.01
C GLU A 84 13.07 -7.08 20.34
N VAL A 85 12.78 -8.33 20.68
CA VAL A 85 13.44 -9.51 20.11
C VAL A 85 13.01 -9.69 18.65
N ALA A 86 11.72 -9.58 18.36
CA ALA A 86 11.22 -9.67 16.99
C ALA A 86 11.85 -8.57 16.10
N SER A 87 11.91 -7.33 16.59
CA SER A 87 12.54 -6.22 15.88
C SER A 87 14.06 -6.41 15.72
N GLU A 88 14.77 -6.96 16.72
CA GLU A 88 16.19 -7.29 16.59
C GLU A 88 16.41 -8.34 15.49
N ILE A 89 15.61 -9.41 15.48
CA ILE A 89 15.66 -10.45 14.44
C ILE A 89 15.47 -9.83 13.06
N ILE A 90 14.39 -9.08 12.83
CA ILE A 90 14.10 -8.48 11.53
C ILE A 90 15.25 -7.57 11.07
N ARG A 91 15.77 -6.70 11.94
CA ARG A 91 16.90 -5.82 11.61
C ARG A 91 18.15 -6.58 11.19
N LEU A 92 18.46 -7.69 11.86
CA LEU A 92 19.60 -8.53 11.50
C LEU A 92 19.39 -9.24 10.16
N LEU A 93 18.17 -9.73 9.91
CA LEU A 93 17.80 -10.32 8.61
C LEU A 93 17.90 -9.29 7.48
N MET A 94 17.47 -8.04 7.70
CA MET A 94 17.61 -6.97 6.71
C MET A 94 19.09 -6.70 6.39
N LEU A 95 19.95 -6.62 7.42
CA LEU A 95 21.39 -6.38 7.25
C LEU A 95 22.09 -7.48 6.43
N GLU A 96 21.71 -8.73 6.66
CA GLU A 96 22.34 -9.87 5.99
C GLU A 96 21.72 -10.20 4.62
N ALA A 97 20.56 -9.62 4.27
CA ALA A 97 19.83 -9.96 3.05
C ALA A 97 20.64 -9.58 1.79
N HIS A 98 21.34 -8.44 1.81
CA HIS A 98 22.17 -7.98 0.70
C HIS A 98 23.34 -8.90 0.34
N LYS A 99 23.69 -9.85 1.23
CA LYS A 99 24.76 -10.82 0.99
C LYS A 99 24.25 -12.11 0.36
N LEU A 100 22.94 -12.32 0.30
CA LEU A 100 22.36 -13.54 -0.27
C LEU A 100 22.48 -13.53 -1.80
N PRO A 101 22.70 -14.70 -2.42
CA PRO A 101 22.63 -14.82 -3.88
C PRO A 101 21.20 -14.63 -4.38
N GLY A 102 21.05 -14.30 -5.67
CA GLY A 102 19.74 -13.94 -6.21
C GLY A 102 18.71 -15.06 -6.15
N SER A 103 19.14 -16.33 -6.27
CA SER A 103 18.26 -17.50 -6.12
C SER A 103 17.63 -17.59 -4.72
N ALA A 104 18.43 -17.37 -3.67
CA ALA A 104 17.95 -17.39 -2.30
C ALA A 104 17.02 -16.19 -2.00
N LEU A 105 17.31 -15.01 -2.56
CA LEU A 105 16.43 -13.84 -2.46
C LEU A 105 15.09 -14.08 -3.17
N GLY A 106 15.12 -14.71 -4.35
CA GLY A 106 13.93 -15.15 -5.08
C GLY A 106 13.06 -16.09 -4.25
N ASP A 107 13.66 -17.12 -3.64
CA ASP A 107 12.97 -18.05 -2.74
C ASP A 107 12.32 -17.35 -1.55
N LEU A 108 13.04 -16.41 -0.90
CA LEU A 108 12.51 -15.63 0.21
C LEU A 108 11.36 -14.71 -0.22
N ALA A 109 11.49 -14.04 -1.36
CA ALA A 109 10.45 -13.18 -1.87
C ALA A 109 9.18 -13.98 -2.24
N ALA A 110 9.35 -15.15 -2.86
CA ALA A 110 8.25 -16.06 -3.18
C ALA A 110 7.50 -16.53 -1.92
N LEU A 111 8.21 -16.78 -0.81
CA LEU A 111 7.58 -17.13 0.47
C LEU A 111 6.64 -16.04 1.00
N PHE A 112 7.01 -14.78 0.90
CA PHE A 112 6.12 -13.68 1.30
C PHE A 112 4.88 -13.60 0.40
N VAL A 113 5.07 -13.76 -0.92
CA VAL A 113 3.96 -13.75 -1.87
C VAL A 113 3.00 -14.90 -1.61
N GLU A 114 3.50 -16.12 -1.39
CA GLU A 114 2.65 -17.27 -1.06
C GLU A 114 1.98 -17.14 0.31
N ALA A 115 2.64 -16.53 1.31
CA ALA A 115 2.01 -16.27 2.61
C ALA A 115 0.84 -15.29 2.50
N VAL A 116 0.99 -14.21 1.71
CA VAL A 116 -0.10 -13.25 1.44
C VAL A 116 -1.22 -13.93 0.65
N LYS A 117 -0.88 -14.65 -0.41
CA LYS A 117 -1.84 -15.35 -1.29
C LYS A 117 -2.62 -16.44 -0.55
N GLY A 118 -1.95 -17.20 0.31
CA GLY A 118 -2.54 -18.24 1.15
C GLY A 118 -3.28 -17.69 2.39
N GLY A 119 -3.15 -16.40 2.69
CA GLY A 119 -3.77 -15.79 3.87
C GLY A 119 -3.17 -16.31 5.19
N SER A 120 -1.92 -16.78 5.18
CA SER A 120 -1.26 -17.39 6.34
C SER A 120 -0.50 -16.40 7.21
N LEU A 121 -0.65 -15.10 6.96
CA LEU A 121 -0.07 -14.04 7.80
C LEU A 121 -0.80 -13.97 9.13
N LEU A 122 -0.05 -13.92 10.23
CA LEU A 122 -0.57 -13.93 11.59
C LEU A 122 -0.33 -12.59 12.30
N SER A 123 0.92 -12.13 12.33
CA SER A 123 1.28 -10.84 12.93
C SER A 123 1.54 -9.77 11.87
N GLY A 124 1.93 -10.18 10.66
CA GLY A 124 2.34 -9.29 9.58
C GLY A 124 3.69 -8.61 9.80
N LYS A 125 4.34 -8.80 10.95
CA LYS A 125 5.62 -8.15 11.29
C LYS A 125 6.76 -8.61 10.38
N SER A 126 6.69 -9.82 9.82
CA SER A 126 7.71 -10.29 8.89
C SER A 126 7.73 -9.53 7.57
N LEU A 127 6.63 -8.87 7.20
CA LEU A 127 6.53 -8.07 5.97
C LEU A 127 7.47 -6.86 5.98
N GLU A 128 7.94 -6.40 7.14
CA GLU A 128 8.97 -5.37 7.25
C GLU A 128 10.29 -5.77 6.56
N LEU A 129 10.59 -7.07 6.47
CA LEU A 129 11.77 -7.59 5.77
C LEU A 129 11.58 -7.60 4.25
N PHE A 130 10.35 -7.70 3.78
CA PHE A 130 10.05 -7.95 2.37
C PHE A 130 10.57 -6.85 1.42
N PRO A 131 10.47 -5.54 1.74
CA PRO A 131 11.07 -4.48 0.93
C PRO A 131 12.58 -4.63 0.73
N THR A 132 13.30 -5.01 1.79
CA THR A 132 14.75 -5.22 1.71
C THR A 132 15.09 -6.40 0.81
N VAL A 133 14.32 -7.49 0.88
CA VAL A 133 14.49 -8.65 0.00
C VAL A 133 14.22 -8.28 -1.46
N LEU A 134 13.13 -7.57 -1.76
CA LEU A 134 12.82 -7.12 -3.13
C LEU A 134 13.87 -6.15 -3.68
N THR A 135 14.37 -5.25 -2.83
CA THR A 135 15.40 -4.29 -3.22
C THR A 135 16.74 -4.98 -3.48
N ALA A 136 17.15 -5.90 -2.60
CA ALA A 136 18.35 -6.71 -2.80
C ALA A 136 18.24 -7.54 -4.09
N LEU A 137 17.08 -8.17 -4.31
CA LEU A 137 16.80 -8.96 -5.51
C LEU A 137 16.94 -8.12 -6.79
N ALA A 138 16.37 -6.91 -6.83
CA ALA A 138 16.49 -6.02 -7.99
C ALA A 138 17.95 -5.65 -8.31
N THR A 139 18.83 -5.63 -7.31
CA THR A 139 20.25 -5.33 -7.52
C THR A 139 21.09 -6.54 -7.95
N CYS A 140 20.52 -7.75 -7.93
CA CYS A 140 21.21 -8.97 -8.36
C CYS A 140 21.43 -8.97 -9.87
N LYS A 141 22.71 -9.10 -10.26
CA LYS A 141 23.13 -9.18 -11.67
C LYS A 141 23.16 -10.61 -12.22
N GLU A 142 22.95 -11.60 -11.36
CA GLU A 142 22.92 -13.02 -11.71
C GLU A 142 21.68 -13.33 -12.55
N ALA A 143 21.83 -14.17 -13.56
CA ALA A 143 20.70 -14.75 -14.27
C ALA A 143 20.04 -15.81 -13.37
N LEU A 144 18.74 -15.64 -13.12
CA LEU A 144 17.96 -16.49 -12.22
C LEU A 144 17.13 -17.45 -13.03
N VAL A 145 17.23 -18.75 -12.70
CA VAL A 145 16.41 -19.78 -13.35
C VAL A 145 14.94 -19.59 -12.96
N TYR A 146 14.07 -19.43 -13.96
CA TYR A 146 12.64 -19.31 -13.78
C TYR A 146 11.90 -20.16 -14.82
N GLY A 147 11.30 -21.27 -14.37
CA GLY A 147 10.68 -22.25 -15.27
C GLY A 147 11.73 -22.88 -16.20
N THR A 148 11.55 -22.70 -17.51
CA THR A 148 12.49 -23.16 -18.56
C THR A 148 13.42 -22.06 -19.07
N GLY A 149 13.37 -20.85 -18.50
CA GLY A 149 14.14 -19.69 -18.94
C GLY A 149 14.95 -19.05 -17.81
N GLU A 150 15.55 -17.91 -18.14
CA GLU A 150 16.33 -17.09 -17.21
C GLU A 150 15.70 -15.69 -17.10
N LEU A 151 15.69 -15.14 -15.90
CA LEU A 151 15.25 -13.77 -15.61
C LEU A 151 16.34 -13.03 -14.85
N SER A 152 16.44 -11.73 -15.08
CA SER A 152 17.17 -10.83 -14.19
C SER A 152 16.46 -10.69 -12.83
N GLY A 153 17.20 -10.21 -11.83
CA GLY A 153 16.63 -9.90 -10.51
C GLY A 153 15.49 -8.86 -10.59
N GLU A 154 15.61 -7.86 -11.47
CA GLU A 154 14.57 -6.85 -11.68
C GLU A 154 13.31 -7.44 -12.33
N GLU A 155 13.45 -8.32 -13.32
CA GLU A 155 12.31 -9.01 -13.93
C GLU A 155 11.62 -9.95 -12.96
N LEU A 156 12.37 -10.70 -12.13
CA LEU A 156 11.78 -11.55 -11.11
C LEU A 156 11.03 -10.72 -10.06
N LYS A 157 11.61 -9.59 -9.60
CA LYS A 157 10.94 -8.63 -8.71
C LYS A 157 9.61 -8.17 -9.32
N LYS A 158 9.60 -7.80 -10.61
CA LYS A 158 8.40 -7.38 -11.32
C LYS A 158 7.33 -8.47 -11.35
N GLN A 159 7.70 -9.72 -11.64
CA GLN A 159 6.78 -10.86 -11.63
C GLN A 159 6.19 -11.12 -10.23
N LEU A 160 7.02 -11.02 -9.18
CA LEU A 160 6.59 -11.19 -7.80
C LEU A 160 5.60 -10.10 -7.38
N ILE A 161 5.86 -8.83 -7.72
CA ILE A 161 4.95 -7.71 -7.43
C ILE A 161 3.63 -7.89 -8.18
N ASN A 162 3.66 -8.31 -9.45
CA ASN A 162 2.46 -8.58 -10.23
C ASN A 162 1.63 -9.71 -9.60
N THR A 163 2.29 -10.80 -9.20
CA THR A 163 1.65 -11.93 -8.51
C THR A 163 1.03 -11.48 -7.18
N LEU A 164 1.73 -10.66 -6.41
CA LEU A 164 1.21 -10.10 -5.16
C LEU A 164 -0.03 -9.22 -5.41
N CYS A 165 0.00 -8.36 -6.43
CA CYS A 165 -1.12 -7.48 -6.76
C CYS A 165 -2.33 -8.26 -7.31
N SER A 166 -2.09 -9.39 -7.98
CA SER A 166 -3.13 -10.30 -8.48
C SER A 166 -3.74 -11.16 -7.37
N SER A 167 -3.01 -11.39 -6.27
CA SER A 167 -3.44 -12.22 -5.14
C SER A 167 -4.48 -11.55 -4.25
N ARG A 168 -5.20 -12.29 -3.41
CA ARG A 168 -6.16 -11.71 -2.45
C ARG A 168 -5.40 -11.10 -1.28
N TRP A 169 -5.61 -9.81 -1.01
CA TRP A 169 -5.08 -9.16 0.19
C TRP A 169 -6.12 -9.27 1.30
N ASN A 170 -5.70 -9.76 2.46
CA ASN A 170 -6.56 -9.84 3.64
C ASN A 170 -6.71 -8.42 4.24
N PRO A 171 -7.95 -7.92 4.48
CA PRO A 171 -8.20 -6.56 4.98
C PRO A 171 -7.27 -6.06 6.10
N PRO A 172 -6.97 -6.84 7.17
CA PRO A 172 -6.15 -6.36 8.28
C PRO A 172 -4.71 -5.97 7.89
N TYR A 173 -4.20 -6.50 6.79
CA TYR A 173 -2.82 -6.26 6.36
C TYR A 173 -2.71 -5.28 5.17
N VAL A 174 -3.82 -4.79 4.61
CA VAL A 174 -3.80 -3.93 3.41
C VAL A 174 -2.99 -2.66 3.61
N ILE A 175 -3.15 -2.01 4.77
CA ILE A 175 -2.42 -0.79 5.14
C ILE A 175 -0.92 -1.08 5.20
N HIS A 176 -0.53 -2.17 5.88
CA HIS A 176 0.86 -2.56 6.01
C HIS A 176 1.47 -2.92 4.64
N LEU A 177 0.76 -3.72 3.84
CA LEU A 177 1.14 -4.09 2.46
C LEU A 177 1.30 -2.88 1.54
N THR A 178 0.48 -1.84 1.72
CA THR A 178 0.63 -0.61 0.93
C THR A 178 1.82 0.22 1.43
N SER A 179 2.03 0.28 2.74
CA SER A 179 3.14 1.06 3.33
C SER A 179 4.51 0.50 2.96
N MET A 180 4.67 -0.83 2.87
CA MET A 180 5.95 -1.48 2.55
C MET A 180 6.49 -1.06 1.17
N PHE A 181 5.61 -0.76 0.21
CA PHE A 181 6.00 -0.34 -1.13
C PHE A 181 6.66 1.04 -1.19
N ARG A 182 6.55 1.84 -0.12
CA ARG A 182 7.30 3.10 0.01
C ARG A 182 8.81 2.84 0.04
N ASP A 183 9.23 1.70 0.58
CA ASP A 183 10.64 1.37 0.78
C ASP A 183 11.19 0.48 -0.35
N VAL A 184 10.40 0.24 -1.40
CA VAL A 184 10.78 -0.52 -2.60
C VAL A 184 11.00 0.42 -3.79
N PRO A 185 12.08 0.27 -4.58
CA PRO A 185 12.21 0.93 -5.87
C PRO A 185 11.24 0.30 -6.88
N LEU A 186 10.29 1.10 -7.36
CA LEU A 186 9.24 0.67 -8.28
C LEU A 186 9.43 1.37 -9.62
N SER A 187 9.27 0.62 -10.71
CA SER A 187 9.01 1.18 -12.04
C SER A 187 7.60 1.78 -12.11
N ASP A 188 7.34 2.61 -13.11
CA ASP A 188 6.02 3.23 -13.31
C ASP A 188 4.92 2.17 -13.46
N GLU A 189 5.18 1.07 -14.16
CA GLU A 189 4.24 -0.03 -14.33
C GLU A 189 3.94 -0.75 -13.01
N GLU A 190 4.98 -1.05 -12.22
CA GLU A 190 4.82 -1.69 -10.90
C GLU A 190 4.01 -0.79 -9.96
N LEU A 191 4.31 0.52 -9.95
CA LEU A 191 3.59 1.48 -9.15
C LEU A 191 2.11 1.56 -9.55
N GLN A 192 1.81 1.51 -10.86
CA GLN A 192 0.42 1.46 -11.33
C GLN A 192 -0.31 0.21 -10.83
N PHE A 193 0.32 -0.97 -10.85
CA PHE A 193 -0.29 -2.19 -10.31
C PHE A 193 -0.58 -2.09 -8.81
N VAL A 194 0.38 -1.57 -8.03
CA VAL A 194 0.23 -1.38 -6.58
C VAL A 194 -0.89 -0.40 -6.26
N VAL A 195 -0.91 0.76 -6.92
CA VAL A 195 -1.95 1.79 -6.73
C VAL A 195 -3.32 1.23 -7.11
N ALA A 196 -3.45 0.60 -8.28
CA ALA A 196 -4.71 0.00 -8.73
C ALA A 196 -5.18 -1.09 -7.77
N LYS A 197 -4.25 -1.90 -7.23
CA LYS A 197 -4.58 -2.92 -6.24
C LYS A 197 -5.11 -2.32 -4.95
N ALA A 198 -4.41 -1.36 -4.36
CA ALA A 198 -4.81 -0.72 -3.12
C ALA A 198 -6.18 -0.02 -3.25
N LEU A 199 -6.44 0.68 -4.36
CA LEU A 199 -7.75 1.29 -4.64
C LEU A 199 -8.87 0.23 -4.74
N ARG A 200 -8.60 -0.93 -5.35
CA ARG A 200 -9.55 -2.05 -5.42
C ARG A 200 -9.86 -2.69 -4.05
N MET A 201 -9.12 -2.35 -3.00
CA MET A 201 -9.42 -2.79 -1.65
C MET A 201 -10.43 -1.89 -0.95
N PHE A 202 -10.65 -0.64 -1.37
CA PHE A 202 -11.57 0.29 -0.67
C PHE A 202 -12.96 -0.30 -0.41
N PRO A 203 -13.65 -0.94 -1.38
CA PRO A 203 -15.00 -1.49 -1.14
C PRO A 203 -15.02 -2.74 -0.25
N LYS A 204 -13.85 -3.24 0.18
CA LYS A 204 -13.70 -4.46 0.99
C LYS A 204 -13.23 -4.17 2.42
N LEU A 205 -13.00 -2.91 2.73
CA LEU A 205 -12.57 -2.44 4.04
C LEU A 205 -13.73 -1.80 4.76
N ASP A 206 -13.65 -1.79 6.09
CA ASP A 206 -14.56 -0.97 6.87
C ASP A 206 -14.29 0.51 6.57
N LEU A 207 -15.34 1.34 6.60
CA LEU A 207 -15.24 2.74 6.21
C LEU A 207 -14.15 3.51 7.00
N GLN A 208 -13.94 3.14 8.27
CA GLN A 208 -12.94 3.73 9.16
C GLN A 208 -11.49 3.32 8.82
N GLU A 209 -11.29 2.24 8.06
CA GLU A 209 -9.97 1.79 7.61
C GLU A 209 -9.53 2.47 6.30
N ILE A 210 -10.44 3.18 5.62
CA ILE A 210 -10.14 3.88 4.37
C ILE A 210 -9.22 5.10 4.60
N PRO A 211 -9.44 6.00 5.58
CA PRO A 211 -8.54 7.13 5.82
C PRO A 211 -7.06 6.77 6.00
N PRO A 212 -6.66 5.78 6.82
CA PRO A 212 -5.25 5.41 6.94
C PRO A 212 -4.70 4.78 5.64
N LEU A 213 -5.51 4.04 4.87
CA LEU A 213 -5.07 3.53 3.57
C LEU A 213 -4.87 4.66 2.55
N VAL A 214 -5.78 5.64 2.49
CA VAL A 214 -5.62 6.83 1.64
C VAL A 214 -4.36 7.60 2.04
N TYR A 215 -4.09 7.74 3.34
CA TYR A 215 -2.85 8.35 3.80
C TYR A 215 -1.60 7.62 3.28
N GLN A 216 -1.57 6.27 3.34
CA GLN A 216 -0.44 5.51 2.77
C GLN A 216 -0.31 5.69 1.25
N LEU A 217 -1.43 5.73 0.51
CA LEU A 217 -1.42 6.02 -0.92
C LEU A 217 -0.88 7.43 -1.23
N LEU A 218 -1.27 8.44 -0.44
CA LEU A 218 -0.76 9.79 -0.58
C LEU A 218 0.75 9.87 -0.33
N LEU A 219 1.28 9.13 0.65
CA LEU A 219 2.74 9.03 0.85
C LEU A 219 3.43 8.35 -0.33
N LEU A 220 2.83 7.30 -0.89
CA LEU A 220 3.34 6.59 -2.07
C LEU A 220 3.32 7.46 -3.33
N SER A 221 2.41 8.44 -3.41
CA SER A 221 2.29 9.35 -4.56
C SER A 221 3.55 10.16 -4.87
N SER A 222 4.45 10.31 -3.88
CA SER A 222 5.77 10.91 -4.08
C SER A 222 6.63 10.16 -5.10
N LYS A 223 6.39 8.87 -5.32
CA LYS A 223 7.04 8.05 -6.35
C LYS A 223 6.40 8.17 -7.74
N GLY A 224 5.20 8.73 -7.85
CA GLY A 224 4.42 8.77 -9.10
C GLY A 224 2.95 8.41 -8.89
N GLY A 225 2.21 8.15 -9.96
CA GLY A 225 0.82 7.68 -9.88
C GLY A 225 -0.20 8.68 -9.30
N LYS A 226 0.20 9.96 -9.10
CA LYS A 226 -0.61 11.04 -8.50
C LYS A 226 -2.03 11.11 -9.07
N LYS A 227 -2.16 11.18 -10.40
CA LYS A 227 -3.46 11.23 -11.08
C LYS A 227 -4.34 10.04 -10.69
N ASN A 228 -3.82 8.81 -10.79
CA ASN A 228 -4.60 7.58 -10.55
C ASN A 228 -5.06 7.49 -9.09
N ILE A 229 -4.23 7.94 -8.14
CA ILE A 229 -4.59 7.98 -6.72
C ILE A 229 -5.74 8.98 -6.50
N LEU A 230 -5.59 10.21 -7.00
CA LEU A 230 -6.61 11.26 -6.86
C LEU A 230 -7.93 10.84 -7.52
N GLU A 231 -7.86 10.36 -8.76
CA GLU A 231 -9.01 9.86 -9.52
C GLU A 231 -9.70 8.69 -8.80
N GLY A 232 -8.93 7.72 -8.30
CA GLY A 232 -9.46 6.56 -7.59
C GLY A 232 -10.20 6.94 -6.31
N VAL A 233 -9.61 7.82 -5.49
CA VAL A 233 -10.24 8.31 -4.26
C VAL A 233 -11.50 9.12 -4.57
N ILE A 234 -11.43 10.07 -5.50
CA ILE A 234 -12.58 10.91 -5.88
C ILE A 234 -13.72 10.06 -6.46
N SER A 235 -13.39 9.14 -7.36
CA SER A 235 -14.38 8.24 -7.99
C SER A 235 -15.06 7.34 -6.96
N TYR A 236 -14.31 6.83 -5.99
CA TYR A 236 -14.87 5.99 -4.92
C TYR A 236 -15.91 6.76 -4.09
N PHE A 237 -15.56 7.94 -3.57
CA PHE A 237 -16.50 8.72 -2.74
C PHE A 237 -17.68 9.28 -3.54
N ASN A 238 -17.47 9.66 -4.80
CA ASN A 238 -18.58 10.02 -5.69
C ASN A 238 -19.57 8.85 -5.90
N GLN A 239 -19.08 7.61 -5.95
CA GLN A 239 -19.96 6.43 -6.02
C GLN A 239 -20.68 6.17 -4.69
N MET A 240 -20.01 6.38 -3.55
CA MET A 240 -20.63 6.25 -2.22
C MET A 240 -21.75 7.28 -2.04
N ASP A 241 -21.51 8.54 -2.42
CA ASP A 241 -22.52 9.61 -2.41
C ASP A 241 -23.75 9.27 -3.26
N LYS A 242 -23.54 8.69 -4.45
CA LYS A 242 -24.66 8.29 -5.32
C LYS A 242 -25.49 7.18 -4.70
N LYS A 243 -24.84 6.15 -4.15
CA LYS A 243 -25.54 5.05 -3.47
C LYS A 243 -26.35 5.55 -2.28
N GLN A 244 -25.78 6.43 -1.45
CA GLN A 244 -26.48 7.04 -0.33
C GLN A 244 -27.73 7.81 -0.77
N LYS A 245 -27.66 8.57 -1.86
CA LYS A 245 -28.82 9.28 -2.42
C LYS A 245 -29.89 8.35 -2.97
N GLU A 246 -29.50 7.22 -3.54
CA GLU A 246 -30.43 6.19 -4.03
C GLU A 246 -31.14 5.53 -2.84
N GLU A 247 -30.39 5.11 -1.82
CA GLU A 247 -30.93 4.51 -0.58
C GLU A 247 -31.90 5.45 0.16
N GLN A 248 -31.61 6.75 0.22
CA GLN A 248 -32.52 7.74 0.84
C GLN A 248 -33.84 7.89 0.07
N LYS A 249 -33.80 7.88 -1.27
CA LYS A 249 -35.01 7.97 -2.10
C LYS A 249 -35.88 6.72 -1.99
N ASP A 250 -35.25 5.54 -1.90
CA ASP A 250 -35.98 4.28 -1.78
C ASP A 250 -36.60 4.11 -0.39
N SER A 251 -35.93 4.58 0.67
CA SER A 251 -36.44 4.58 2.05
C SER A 251 -37.66 5.48 2.27
N GLU A 252 -37.83 6.53 1.46
CA GLU A 252 -39.06 7.34 1.44
C GLU A 252 -40.24 6.61 0.77
N SER A 253 -39.99 5.50 0.07
CA SER A 253 -40.98 4.80 -0.76
C SER A 253 -41.46 3.44 -0.23
N MET A 254 -40.67 2.72 0.58
CA MET A 254 -41.08 1.48 1.28
C MET A 254 -40.28 1.25 2.59
N ASP A 255 -40.92 0.53 3.51
CA ASP A 255 -40.56 0.21 4.91
C ASP A 255 -39.06 -0.07 5.21
N LEU A 256 -38.51 0.72 6.15
CA LEU A 256 -37.33 0.55 7.03
C LEU A 256 -36.25 -0.48 6.62
N GLY A 257 -35.45 -0.16 5.60
CA GLY A 257 -34.08 -0.68 5.48
C GLY A 257 -33.09 0.28 6.17
N GLU A 258 -32.33 -0.18 7.15
CA GLU A 258 -31.20 0.61 7.68
C GLU A 258 -30.20 0.89 6.54
N ALA A 259 -29.81 2.16 6.36
CA ALA A 259 -28.77 2.54 5.41
C ALA A 259 -27.51 1.69 5.63
N THR A 260 -26.89 1.19 4.56
CA THR A 260 -25.74 0.29 4.69
C THR A 260 -24.56 0.94 5.42
N VAL A 261 -24.48 2.28 5.37
CA VAL A 261 -23.56 3.11 6.13
C VAL A 261 -24.30 4.37 6.61
N PRO A 262 -24.20 4.76 7.91
CA PRO A 262 -24.77 6.02 8.39
C PRO A 262 -24.14 7.24 7.69
N LEU A 263 -24.98 8.18 7.27
CA LEU A 263 -24.54 9.39 6.55
C LEU A 263 -23.47 10.18 7.32
N ASP A 264 -23.67 10.41 8.61
CA ASP A 264 -22.72 11.14 9.46
C ASP A 264 -21.35 10.48 9.51
N GLN A 265 -21.32 9.14 9.51
CA GLN A 265 -20.07 8.38 9.49
C GLN A 265 -19.34 8.56 8.15
N LEU A 266 -20.07 8.56 7.03
CA LEU A 266 -19.49 8.82 5.71
C LEU A 266 -18.90 10.23 5.64
N ARG A 267 -19.64 11.24 6.08
CA ARG A 267 -19.20 12.65 6.07
C ARG A 267 -17.96 12.86 6.95
N HIS A 268 -17.91 12.24 8.12
CA HIS A 268 -16.73 12.30 8.99
C HIS A 268 -15.49 11.68 8.33
N VAL A 269 -15.65 10.53 7.67
CA VAL A 269 -14.56 9.84 6.96
C VAL A 269 -14.08 10.66 5.77
N GLU A 270 -14.99 11.26 4.99
CA GLU A 270 -14.64 12.19 3.93
C GLU A 270 -13.85 13.39 4.45
N GLY A 271 -14.30 14.01 5.54
CA GLY A 271 -13.59 15.12 6.19
C GLY A 271 -12.16 14.75 6.57
N THR A 272 -11.96 13.56 7.13
CA THR A 272 -10.62 13.04 7.49
C THR A 272 -9.75 12.82 6.26
N ILE A 273 -10.31 12.27 5.18
CA ILE A 273 -9.58 12.04 3.93
C ILE A 273 -9.21 13.37 3.26
N ILE A 274 -10.13 14.33 3.23
CA ILE A 274 -9.89 15.67 2.71
C ILE A 274 -8.75 16.33 3.50
N LEU A 275 -8.73 16.19 4.83
CA LEU A 275 -7.63 16.69 5.66
C LEU A 275 -6.30 16.05 5.27
N HIS A 276 -6.23 14.72 5.09
CA HIS A 276 -5.01 14.04 4.63
C HIS A 276 -4.57 14.53 3.24
N MET A 277 -5.50 14.70 2.30
CA MET A 277 -5.20 15.19 0.96
C MET A 277 -4.66 16.63 0.99
N VAL A 278 -5.28 17.52 1.76
CA VAL A 278 -4.82 18.91 1.92
C VAL A 278 -3.45 18.96 2.59
N MET A 279 -3.19 18.11 3.58
CA MET A 279 -1.87 17.98 4.20
C MET A 279 -0.82 17.51 3.18
N ALA A 280 -1.13 16.46 2.40
CA ALA A 280 -0.23 15.97 1.37
C ALA A 280 0.06 17.02 0.29
N MET A 281 -0.93 17.81 -0.14
CA MET A 281 -0.76 18.88 -1.13
C MET A 281 0.00 20.10 -0.59
N ASN A 282 -0.02 20.32 0.74
CA ASN A 282 0.84 21.32 1.37
C ASN A 282 2.32 20.91 1.30
N LEU A 283 2.60 19.63 1.48
CA LEU A 283 3.96 19.05 1.45
C LEU A 283 4.47 18.85 0.00
N ASP A 284 3.62 18.37 -0.91
CA ASP A 284 3.92 18.17 -2.32
C ASP A 284 2.99 19.00 -3.21
N GLN A 285 3.52 20.10 -3.76
CA GLN A 285 2.74 21.00 -4.62
C GLN A 285 2.31 20.35 -5.94
N ASP A 286 3.07 19.38 -6.44
CA ASP A 286 2.77 18.76 -7.71
C ASP A 286 1.54 17.87 -7.60
N LEU A 287 1.25 17.34 -6.41
CA LEU A 287 -0.03 16.67 -6.13
C LEU A 287 -1.22 17.63 -6.29
N GLY A 288 -1.12 18.85 -5.77
CA GLY A 288 -2.17 19.86 -5.91
C GLY A 288 -2.34 20.37 -7.35
N LYS A 289 -1.23 20.53 -8.09
CA LYS A 289 -1.27 20.84 -9.54
C LYS A 289 -1.92 19.71 -10.33
N GLU A 290 -1.58 18.45 -10.04
CA GLU A 290 -2.15 17.29 -10.73
C GLU A 290 -3.65 17.15 -10.45
N LEU A 291 -4.11 17.48 -9.23
CA LEU A 291 -5.55 17.57 -8.91
C LEU A 291 -6.26 18.56 -9.85
N LEU A 292 -5.77 19.80 -9.94
CA LEU A 292 -6.40 20.82 -10.77
C LEU A 292 -6.38 20.43 -12.25
N LYS A 293 -5.28 19.84 -12.72
CA LYS A 293 -5.14 19.34 -14.10
C LYS A 293 -6.13 18.22 -14.37
N TYR A 294 -6.23 17.24 -13.47
CA TYR A 294 -7.18 16.13 -13.55
C TYR A 294 -8.62 16.64 -13.63
N LEU A 295 -9.05 17.50 -12.70
CA LEU A 295 -10.43 17.99 -12.65
C LEU A 295 -10.78 18.87 -13.85
N LYS A 296 -9.85 19.69 -14.35
CA LYS A 296 -10.04 20.46 -15.60
C LYS A 296 -10.23 19.56 -16.81
N ALA A 297 -9.47 18.46 -16.91
CA ALA A 297 -9.61 17.50 -17.99
C ALA A 297 -10.94 16.72 -17.88
N GLU A 298 -11.27 16.23 -16.68
CA GLU A 298 -12.51 15.47 -16.44
C GLU A 298 -13.75 16.32 -16.73
N GLN A 299 -13.70 17.62 -16.42
CA GLN A 299 -14.82 18.54 -16.67
C GLN A 299 -15.17 18.66 -18.16
N GLN A 300 -14.18 18.52 -19.06
CA GLN A 300 -14.42 18.59 -20.50
C GLN A 300 -15.17 17.36 -21.01
N GLY A 301 -14.96 16.19 -20.39
CA GLY A 301 -15.60 14.93 -20.77
C GLY A 301 -16.92 14.70 -20.03
N ASN A 302 -16.89 14.74 -18.70
CA ASN A 302 -18.04 14.48 -17.84
C ASN A 302 -18.08 15.45 -16.64
N PRO A 303 -18.79 16.58 -16.77
CA PRO A 303 -18.88 17.60 -15.71
C PRO A 303 -19.33 17.05 -14.35
N GLY A 304 -20.24 16.07 -14.33
CA GLY A 304 -20.75 15.46 -13.10
C GLY A 304 -19.80 14.48 -12.42
N LYS A 305 -18.77 13.99 -13.13
CA LYS A 305 -17.66 13.26 -12.51
C LYS A 305 -16.61 14.21 -11.95
N ALA A 306 -16.32 15.29 -12.66
CA ALA A 306 -15.34 16.29 -12.25
C ALA A 306 -15.80 17.07 -11.01
N LEU A 307 -17.07 17.47 -10.97
CA LEU A 307 -17.64 18.36 -9.96
C LEU A 307 -18.72 17.63 -9.17
N CYS A 308 -18.28 16.70 -8.32
CA CYS A 308 -19.13 16.04 -7.34
C CYS A 308 -18.99 16.73 -5.97
N PRO A 309 -19.89 16.47 -5.00
CA PRO A 309 -19.81 17.09 -3.67
C PRO A 309 -18.44 16.91 -3.02
N PHE A 310 -17.91 15.69 -3.07
CA PHE A 310 -16.59 15.37 -2.55
C PHE A 310 -15.45 16.17 -3.23
N SER A 311 -15.40 16.24 -4.56
CA SER A 311 -14.33 16.97 -5.27
C SER A 311 -14.41 18.48 -5.08
N ILE A 312 -15.61 19.05 -4.99
CA ILE A 312 -15.80 20.48 -4.67
C ILE A 312 -15.33 20.76 -3.24
N THR A 313 -15.63 19.89 -2.28
CA THR A 313 -15.19 20.03 -0.88
C THR A 313 -13.66 19.96 -0.77
N ILE A 314 -13.02 19.05 -1.52
CA ILE A 314 -11.55 19.03 -1.66
C ILE A 314 -11.06 20.38 -2.18
N LEU A 315 -11.61 20.88 -3.28
CA LEU A 315 -11.17 22.14 -3.89
C LEU A 315 -11.30 23.32 -2.91
N LEU A 316 -12.46 23.47 -2.26
CA LEU A 316 -12.68 24.53 -1.26
C LEU A 316 -11.71 24.41 -0.08
N SER A 317 -11.38 23.18 0.34
CA SER A 317 -10.39 22.93 1.39
C SER A 317 -8.97 23.26 0.94
N VAL A 318 -8.62 22.93 -0.30
CA VAL A 318 -7.33 23.26 -0.94
C VAL A 318 -7.19 24.77 -1.18
N ALA A 319 -8.28 25.51 -1.39
CA ALA A 319 -8.26 26.97 -1.54
C ALA A 319 -7.74 27.70 -0.29
N ARG A 320 -7.71 27.02 0.87
CA ARG A 320 -7.05 27.52 2.09
C ARG A 320 -5.52 27.62 1.93
N ILE A 321 -4.95 26.88 0.99
CA ILE A 321 -3.53 26.97 0.64
C ILE A 321 -3.35 28.14 -0.34
N HIS A 322 -2.67 29.19 0.10
CA HIS A 322 -2.56 30.48 -0.63
C HIS A 322 -2.21 30.34 -2.12
N ARG A 323 -1.27 29.44 -2.48
CA ARG A 323 -0.82 29.23 -3.86
C ARG A 323 -1.86 28.62 -4.80
N PHE A 324 -2.87 27.94 -4.26
CA PHE A 324 -3.93 27.30 -5.03
C PHE A 324 -5.23 28.10 -5.03
N LYS A 325 -5.39 29.04 -4.08
CA LYS A 325 -6.60 29.84 -3.86
C LYS A 325 -7.19 30.39 -5.17
N ASP A 326 -6.44 31.21 -5.89
CA ASP A 326 -6.96 31.89 -7.09
C ASP A 326 -7.26 30.90 -8.21
N GLN A 327 -6.41 29.89 -8.40
CA GLN A 327 -6.62 28.85 -9.42
C GLN A 327 -7.87 28.02 -9.15
N VAL A 328 -8.14 27.68 -7.89
CA VAL A 328 -9.33 26.96 -7.47
C VAL A 328 -10.57 27.83 -7.69
N PHE A 329 -10.58 29.07 -7.20
CA PHE A 329 -11.74 29.94 -7.34
C PHE A 329 -12.06 30.24 -8.80
N GLU A 330 -11.05 30.48 -9.64
CA GLU A 330 -11.26 30.70 -11.07
C GLU A 330 -11.80 29.46 -11.77
N PHE A 331 -11.31 28.26 -11.39
CA PHE A 331 -11.83 27.00 -11.90
C PHE A 331 -13.30 26.78 -11.51
N LEU A 332 -13.65 26.93 -10.22
CA LEU A 332 -15.01 26.77 -9.73
C LEU A 332 -15.97 27.79 -10.37
N LYS A 333 -15.56 29.06 -10.44
CA LYS A 333 -16.33 30.14 -11.08
C LYS A 333 -16.60 29.84 -12.55
N THR A 334 -15.55 29.50 -13.31
CA THR A 334 -15.68 29.15 -14.74
C THR A 334 -16.59 27.95 -14.93
N SER A 335 -16.51 26.97 -14.03
CA SER A 335 -17.34 25.78 -14.05
C SER A 335 -18.82 26.05 -13.80
N MET A 336 -19.13 26.89 -12.81
CA MET A 336 -20.50 27.32 -12.53
C MET A 336 -21.08 28.09 -13.72
N MET A 337 -20.34 29.07 -14.25
CA MET A 337 -20.78 29.86 -15.40
C MET A 337 -21.05 28.97 -16.62
N ARG A 338 -20.21 27.95 -16.86
CA ARG A 338 -20.42 26.97 -17.92
C ARG A 338 -21.71 26.17 -17.70
N SER A 339 -21.90 25.60 -16.51
CA SER A 339 -23.11 24.82 -16.18
C SER A 339 -24.40 25.64 -16.37
N PHE A 340 -24.40 26.94 -15.99
CA PHE A 340 -25.54 27.82 -16.25
C PHE A 340 -25.78 28.08 -17.74
N LYS A 341 -24.71 28.37 -18.51
CA LYS A 341 -24.82 28.57 -19.96
C LYS A 341 -25.32 27.32 -20.68
N ASP A 342 -24.81 26.16 -20.30
CA ASP A 342 -25.20 24.88 -20.89
C ASP A 342 -26.68 24.59 -20.62
N LYS A 343 -27.15 24.80 -19.38
CA LYS A 343 -28.57 24.71 -19.04
C LYS A 343 -29.45 25.67 -19.84
N GLN A 344 -29.05 26.94 -19.94
CA GLN A 344 -29.78 27.94 -20.71
C GLN A 344 -29.86 27.54 -22.20
N PHE A 345 -28.77 27.01 -22.75
CA PHE A 345 -28.71 26.54 -24.13
C PHE A 345 -29.60 25.31 -24.36
N LEU A 346 -29.59 24.33 -23.44
CA LEU A 346 -30.51 23.19 -23.49
C LEU A 346 -31.99 23.63 -23.44
N HIS A 347 -32.35 24.56 -22.55
CA HIS A 347 -33.71 25.07 -22.47
C HIS A 347 -34.15 25.83 -23.73
N SER A 348 -33.21 26.36 -24.52
CA SER A 348 -33.50 27.06 -25.77
C SER A 348 -33.87 26.15 -26.95
N SER A 349 -33.66 24.83 -26.84
CA SER A 349 -33.88 23.89 -27.96
C SER A 349 -34.47 22.55 -27.51
N ARG A 350 -35.66 22.20 -28.03
CA ARG A 350 -36.28 20.89 -27.80
C ARG A 350 -35.43 19.73 -28.35
N PHE A 351 -34.79 19.93 -29.49
CA PHE A 351 -33.88 18.95 -30.09
C PHE A 351 -32.74 18.56 -29.13
N LEU A 352 -32.17 19.53 -28.41
CA LEU A 352 -31.11 19.25 -27.46
C LEU A 352 -31.62 18.59 -26.18
N GLN A 353 -32.85 18.90 -25.76
CA GLN A 353 -33.50 18.24 -24.61
C GLN A 353 -33.72 16.75 -24.88
N ASP A 354 -34.06 16.38 -26.12
CA ASP A 354 -34.23 14.98 -26.52
C ASP A 354 -32.90 14.22 -26.58
N LEU A 355 -31.80 14.90 -26.94
CA LEU A 355 -30.47 14.29 -27.05
C LEU A 355 -29.69 14.22 -25.72
N VAL A 356 -29.95 15.12 -24.78
CA VAL A 356 -29.24 15.21 -23.49
C VAL A 356 -30.26 15.18 -22.34
N PRO A 357 -30.78 14.00 -21.98
CA PRO A 357 -31.86 13.89 -21.00
C PRO A 357 -31.42 14.14 -19.55
N GLN A 358 -30.14 13.94 -19.22
CA GLN A 358 -29.60 14.21 -17.88
C GLN A 358 -28.82 15.52 -17.85
N GLN A 359 -29.25 16.44 -16.98
CA GLN A 359 -28.60 17.71 -16.76
C GLN A 359 -27.68 17.63 -15.54
N PHE A 360 -26.42 18.05 -15.72
CA PHE A 360 -25.55 18.33 -14.58
C PHE A 360 -25.87 19.72 -14.03
N ASP A 361 -26.30 19.78 -12.77
CA ASP A 361 -26.58 21.03 -12.07
C ASP A 361 -25.48 21.36 -11.07
N ALA A 362 -24.50 22.17 -11.49
CA ALA A 362 -23.46 22.64 -10.59
C ALA A 362 -24.07 23.34 -9.36
N SER A 363 -25.13 24.15 -9.52
CA SER A 363 -25.73 24.90 -8.42
C SER A 363 -26.27 23.98 -7.33
N ALA A 364 -26.96 22.91 -7.72
CA ALA A 364 -27.47 21.93 -6.77
C ALA A 364 -26.34 21.24 -6.02
N VAL A 365 -25.25 20.87 -6.71
CA VAL A 365 -24.09 20.24 -6.06
C VAL A 365 -23.41 21.20 -5.08
N PHE A 366 -23.29 22.49 -5.38
CA PHE A 366 -22.72 23.45 -4.43
C PHE A 366 -23.60 23.62 -3.17
N LEU A 367 -24.92 23.67 -3.33
CA LEU A 367 -25.84 23.73 -2.19
C LEU A 367 -25.76 22.45 -1.35
N GLU A 368 -25.59 21.30 -2.00
CA GLU A 368 -25.37 20.03 -1.31
C GLU A 368 -24.08 20.02 -0.49
N VAL A 369 -22.98 20.58 -1.03
CA VAL A 369 -21.73 20.73 -0.26
C VAL A 369 -21.94 21.58 0.99
N VAL A 370 -22.75 22.65 0.91
CA VAL A 370 -23.11 23.46 2.08
C VAL A 370 -23.91 22.65 3.09
N ALA A 371 -24.89 21.85 2.64
CA ALA A 371 -25.68 20.99 3.53
C ALA A 371 -24.80 19.94 4.23
N ASN A 372 -23.91 19.27 3.47
CA ASN A 372 -22.97 18.28 3.98
C ASN A 372 -21.89 18.87 4.92
N SER A 373 -21.76 20.19 5.00
CA SER A 373 -20.80 20.85 5.89
C SER A 373 -21.33 21.09 7.32
N GLN A 374 -22.62 20.84 7.53
CA GLN A 374 -23.29 21.01 8.84
C GLN A 374 -23.30 19.72 9.68
N SER A 375 -23.12 18.57 9.04
CA SER A 375 -22.83 17.26 9.64
C SER A 375 -21.34 17.12 9.95
#